data_AF-A0A9W6TZP6-F1
#
_entry.id   AF-A0A9W6TZP6-F1
#
_cell.length_a   1.000
_cell.length_b   1.000
_cell.length_c   1.000
_cell.angle_alpha   90.00
_cell.angle_beta   90.00
_cell.angle_gamma   90.00
#
_symmetry.space_group_name_H-M   'P 1'
#
loop_
_entity.id
_entity.type
_entity.pdbx_description
1 polymer ?
#
loop_
_entity_poly.entity_id
_entity_poly.type
_entity_poly.pdbx_seq_one_letter_code
_entity_poly.pdbx_strand_id
1 'polypeptide(L)'
;MTSKRGPHVMNFNGLHARQRSGKTHVNLKTMLVSYAFVDLWHLIEDEKSFDKHLFSHVDEPEQDFMRYCLSKYHIKSREFDSAYNEQLDGVVKRLKMLQGATAMVMIIQA
;
A
#
# COMPACT_ATOMS: atom_id res chain seq x y z
N MET A 1 7.35 21.78 -21.80
CA MET A 1 6.75 21.88 -20.46
C MET A 1 7.52 20.99 -19.49
N THR A 2 8.39 21.55 -18.66
CA THR A 2 9.25 20.82 -17.73
C THR A 2 8.44 20.36 -16.51
N SER A 3 8.27 19.05 -16.35
CA SER A 3 7.56 18.43 -15.23
C SER A 3 8.18 18.86 -13.89
N LYS A 4 7.42 19.61 -13.07
CA LYS A 4 7.81 20.09 -11.73
C LYS A 4 7.78 19.00 -10.64
N ARG A 5 8.09 17.74 -10.94
CA ARG A 5 8.07 16.65 -9.95
C ARG A 5 9.47 16.06 -9.82
N GLY A 6 10.17 16.44 -8.74
CA GLY A 6 11.41 15.75 -8.36
C GLY A 6 11.06 14.30 -8.01
N PRO A 7 11.82 13.30 -8.47
CA PRO A 7 11.45 11.91 -8.30
C PRO A 7 11.58 11.57 -6.82
N HIS A 8 10.44 11.40 -6.14
CA HIS A 8 10.47 10.63 -4.91
C HIS A 8 10.93 9.21 -5.32
N VAL A 9 11.88 8.62 -4.60
CA VAL A 9 12.47 7.33 -4.96
C VAL A 9 12.37 6.40 -3.77
N MET A 10 12.01 5.14 -4.02
CA MET A 10 12.10 4.08 -3.04
C MET A 10 13.53 3.54 -3.01
N ASN A 11 14.12 3.47 -1.83
CA ASN A 11 15.42 2.85 -1.64
C ASN A 11 15.32 1.74 -0.61
N PHE A 12 15.95 0.61 -0.90
CA PHE A 12 16.01 -0.53 -0.02
C PHE A 12 17.44 -0.68 0.52
N ASN A 13 17.57 -0.77 1.84
CA ASN A 13 18.80 -1.22 2.50
C ASN A 13 18.52 -2.56 3.18
N GLY A 14 18.67 -3.65 2.42
CA GLY A 14 18.05 -4.93 2.75
C GLY A 14 16.54 -4.75 2.85
N LEU A 15 15.97 -5.19 3.97
CA LEU A 15 14.53 -5.08 4.26
C LEU A 15 14.09 -3.70 4.77
N HIS A 16 14.98 -2.71 4.85
CA HIS A 16 14.59 -1.35 5.22
C HIS A 16 14.19 -0.55 3.98
N ALA A 17 12.88 -0.41 3.76
CA ALA A 17 12.33 0.45 2.73
C ALA A 17 12.37 1.92 3.19
N ARG A 18 12.90 2.80 2.35
CA ARG A 18 13.04 4.23 2.61
C ARG A 18 12.47 5.03 1.45
N GLN A 19 11.41 5.79 1.71
CA GLN A 19 10.96 6.83 0.80
C GLN A 19 11.85 8.05 0.95
N ARG A 20 12.49 8.46 -0.14
CA ARG A 20 13.30 9.68 -0.17
C ARG A 20 12.64 10.79 -0.98
N SER A 21 12.81 12.02 -0.51
CA SER A 21 12.51 13.22 -1.30
C SER A 21 13.57 13.43 -2.37
N GLY A 22 13.18 13.46 -3.64
CA GLY A 22 14.09 13.76 -4.74
C GLY A 22 14.65 15.18 -4.73
N LYS A 23 14.06 16.10 -3.95
CA LYS A 23 14.50 17.51 -3.86
C LYS A 23 15.50 17.76 -2.73
N THR A 24 15.38 17.03 -1.63
CA THR A 24 16.11 17.33 -0.39
C THR A 24 16.92 16.15 0.14
N HIS A 25 16.84 14.97 -0.51
CA HIS A 25 17.47 13.71 -0.07
C HIS A 25 17.12 13.27 1.37
N VAL A 26 16.13 13.90 2.00
CA VAL A 26 15.65 13.55 3.34
C VAL A 26 14.76 12.31 3.25
N ASN A 27 14.89 11.42 4.23
CA ASN A 27 13.98 10.28 4.39
C ASN A 27 12.62 10.82 4.85
N LEU A 28 11.57 10.63 4.04
CA LEU A 28 10.21 11.07 4.36
C LEU A 28 9.48 10.02 5.21
N LYS A 29 9.72 8.74 4.91
CA LYS A 29 9.15 7.61 5.64
C LYS A 29 10.06 6.40 5.49
N THR A 30 10.20 5.62 6.56
CA THR A 30 10.99 4.39 6.58
C THR A 30 10.21 3.28 7.25
N MET A 31 10.30 2.06 6.73
CA MET A 31 9.63 0.88 7.28
C MET A 31 10.52 -0.35 7.10
N LEU A 32 10.55 -1.24 8.10
CA LEU A 32 11.06 -2.59 7.92
C LEU A 32 9.97 -3.40 7.22
N VAL A 33 10.31 -4.01 6.09
CA VAL A 33 9.37 -4.71 5.22
C VAL A 33 9.79 -6.16 4.98
N SER A 34 8.88 -6.99 4.48
CA SER A 34 9.10 -8.36 4.08
C SER A 34 9.85 -8.47 2.75
N TYR A 35 10.39 -9.66 2.45
CA TYR A 35 10.92 -9.96 1.12
C TYR A 35 9.85 -9.88 0.04
N ALA A 36 8.62 -10.33 0.36
CA ALA A 36 7.49 -10.27 -0.57
C ALA A 36 7.17 -8.82 -0.99
N PHE A 37 7.27 -7.87 -0.07
CA PHE A 37 7.14 -6.44 -0.39
C PHE A 37 8.21 -5.99 -1.37
N VAL A 38 9.48 -6.34 -1.11
CA VAL A 38 10.62 -5.92 -1.94
C VAL A 38 10.48 -6.50 -3.34
N ASP A 39 10.19 -7.80 -3.46
CA ASP A 39 10.05 -8.48 -4.74
C ASP A 39 8.86 -7.91 -5.53
N LEU A 40 7.71 -7.73 -4.89
CA LEU A 40 6.53 -7.14 -5.52
C LEU A 40 6.78 -5.69 -5.95
N TRP A 41 7.54 -4.92 -5.17
CA TRP A 41 7.93 -3.56 -5.54
C TRP A 41 8.71 -3.52 -6.85
N HIS A 42 9.77 -4.34 -6.96
CA HIS A 42 10.60 -4.41 -8.17
C HIS A 42 9.78 -4.90 -9.37
N LEU A 43 8.91 -5.89 -9.16
CA LEU A 43 8.03 -6.40 -10.20
C LEU A 43 7.09 -5.31 -10.76
N ILE A 44 6.56 -4.46 -9.89
CA ILE A 44 5.69 -3.33 -10.27
C ILE A 44 6.49 -2.18 -10.91
N GLU A 45 7.61 -1.78 -10.31
CA GLU A 45 8.38 -0.62 -10.74
C GLU A 45 9.21 -0.91 -12.00
N ASP A 46 9.93 -2.03 -12.04
CA ASP A 46 10.89 -2.33 -13.10
C ASP A 46 10.21 -3.11 -14.23
N GLU A 47 9.45 -4.15 -13.90
CA GLU A 47 8.85 -5.06 -14.89
C GLU A 47 7.44 -4.64 -15.32
N LYS A 48 6.84 -3.66 -14.64
CA LYS A 48 5.45 -3.22 -14.87
C LYS A 48 4.43 -4.37 -14.78
N SER A 49 4.74 -5.35 -13.95
CA SER A 49 3.94 -6.55 -13.74
C SER A 49 3.36 -6.57 -12.31
N PHE A 50 2.52 -7.56 -12.02
CA PHE A 50 1.95 -7.80 -10.69
C PHE A 50 1.79 -9.30 -10.43
N ASP A 51 2.20 -9.74 -9.24
CA ASP A 51 2.02 -11.11 -8.79
C ASP A 51 1.07 -11.14 -7.58
N LYS A 52 -0.09 -11.78 -7.78
CA LYS A 52 -1.13 -11.90 -6.74
C LYS A 52 -0.70 -12.79 -5.57
N HIS A 53 0.13 -13.80 -5.83
CA HIS A 53 0.66 -14.69 -4.80
C HIS A 53 1.70 -13.95 -3.95
N LEU A 54 2.59 -13.14 -4.54
CA LEU A 54 3.46 -12.27 -3.75
C LEU A 54 2.65 -11.29 -2.90
N PHE A 55 1.63 -10.65 -3.50
CA PHE A 55 0.74 -9.74 -2.78
C PHE A 55 0.07 -10.39 -1.56
N SER A 56 -0.36 -11.65 -1.63
CA SER A 56 -0.98 -12.32 -0.47
C SER A 56 -0.03 -12.60 0.69
N HIS A 57 1.28 -12.46 0.49
CA HIS A 57 2.30 -12.57 1.54
C HIS A 57 2.71 -11.21 2.12
N VAL A 58 2.25 -10.11 1.53
CA VAL A 58 2.47 -8.74 2.03
C VAL A 58 1.37 -8.45 3.05
N ASP A 59 1.75 -8.06 4.27
CA ASP A 59 0.79 -7.75 5.32
C ASP A 59 0.06 -6.41 5.06
N GLU A 60 -1.05 -6.18 5.77
CA GLU A 60 -1.89 -4.99 5.56
C GLU A 60 -1.11 -3.65 5.76
N PRO A 61 -0.28 -3.47 6.82
CA PRO A 61 0.56 -2.27 6.94
C PRO A 61 1.53 -2.06 5.77
N GLU A 62 2.14 -3.12 5.27
CA GLU A 62 3.04 -3.07 4.11
C GLU A 62 2.27 -2.75 2.83
N GLN A 63 1.08 -3.31 2.62
CA GLN A 63 0.23 -2.99 1.47
C GLN A 63 -0.18 -1.51 1.47
N ASP A 64 -0.60 -0.98 2.63
CA ASP A 64 -0.92 0.45 2.81
C ASP A 64 0.29 1.34 2.49
N PHE A 65 1.47 0.92 2.97
CA PHE A 65 2.71 1.62 2.70
C PHE A 65 3.07 1.59 1.21
N MET A 66 2.92 0.44 0.54
CA MET A 66 3.15 0.29 -0.90
C MET A 66 2.18 1.19 -1.68
N ARG A 67 0.88 1.17 -1.34
CA ARG A 67 -0.14 2.00 -1.98
C ARG A 67 0.20 3.49 -1.87
N TYR A 68 0.60 3.92 -0.69
CA TYR A 68 1.04 5.28 -0.43
C TYR A 68 2.26 5.65 -1.29
N CYS A 69 3.27 4.78 -1.34
CA CYS A 69 4.49 4.99 -2.12
C CYS A 69 4.22 5.06 -3.62
N LEU A 70 3.47 4.10 -4.19
CA LEU A 70 3.08 4.09 -5.61
C LEU A 70 2.34 5.39 -5.99
N SER A 71 1.44 5.87 -5.14
CA SER A 71 0.73 7.13 -5.34
C SER A 71 1.67 8.34 -5.36
N LYS A 72 2.62 8.41 -4.41
CA LYS A 72 3.60 9.50 -4.32
C LYS A 72 4.61 9.50 -5.47
N TYR A 73 4.99 8.32 -5.98
CA TYR A 73 5.89 8.19 -7.12
C TYR A 73 5.17 8.28 -8.46
N HIS A 74 3.84 8.36 -8.47
CA HIS A 74 3.00 8.30 -9.67
C HIS A 74 3.21 7.02 -10.50
N ILE A 75 3.57 5.93 -9.83
CA ILE A 75 3.63 4.60 -10.44
C ILE A 75 2.21 4.05 -10.47
N LYS A 76 1.76 3.64 -11.66
CA LYS A 76 0.44 3.04 -11.87
C LYS A 76 0.60 1.53 -11.97
N SER A 77 -0.20 0.78 -11.22
CA SER A 77 -0.37 -0.67 -11.37
C SER A 77 -1.84 -0.98 -11.13
N ARG A 78 -2.53 -1.38 -12.21
CA ARG A 78 -3.99 -1.59 -12.19
C ARG A 78 -4.33 -2.83 -11.38
N GLU A 79 -3.52 -3.87 -11.53
CA GLU A 79 -3.66 -5.16 -10.89
C GLU A 79 -3.44 -5.02 -9.37
N PHE A 80 -2.42 -4.28 -8.96
CA PHE A 80 -2.21 -3.92 -7.56
C PHE A 80 -3.41 -3.14 -7.00
N ASP A 81 -3.83 -2.06 -7.69
CA ASP A 81 -4.97 -1.25 -7.25
C ASP A 81 -6.25 -2.11 -7.11
N SER A 82 -6.46 -3.08 -8.01
CA SER A 82 -7.59 -4.01 -7.94
C SER A 82 -7.51 -4.93 -6.73
N ALA A 83 -6.36 -5.59 -6.50
CA ALA A 83 -6.17 -6.50 -5.38
C ALA A 83 -6.29 -5.79 -4.01
N TYR A 84 -5.68 -4.61 -3.90
CA TYR A 84 -5.77 -3.78 -2.71
C TYR A 84 -7.21 -3.32 -2.41
N ASN A 85 -7.96 -2.88 -3.43
CA ASN A 85 -9.35 -2.47 -3.24
C ASN A 85 -10.28 -3.65 -2.90
N GLU A 86 -10.02 -4.85 -3.44
CA GLU A 86 -10.76 -6.07 -3.09
C GLU A 86 -10.60 -6.40 -1.60
N GLN A 87 -9.38 -6.27 -1.06
CA GLN A 87 -9.12 -6.45 0.36
C GLN A 87 -9.81 -5.39 1.22
N LEU A 88 -9.71 -4.10 0.83
CA LEU A 88 -10.37 -3.00 1.54
C LEU A 88 -11.90 -3.14 1.56
N ASP A 89 -12.53 -3.55 0.46
CA ASP A 89 -13.97 -3.76 0.41
C ASP A 89 -14.42 -4.85 1.39
N GLY A 90 -13.62 -5.91 1.54
CA GLY A 90 -13.83 -6.94 2.56
C GLY A 90 -13.82 -6.38 3.99
N VAL A 91 -12.85 -5.50 4.31
CA VAL A 91 -12.76 -4.83 5.62
C VAL A 91 -13.95 -3.91 5.85
N VAL A 92 -14.30 -3.08 4.87
CA VAL A 92 -15.42 -2.13 4.95
C VAL A 92 -16.75 -2.88 5.16
N LYS A 93 -16.97 -3.99 4.45
CA LYS A 93 -18.15 -4.84 4.63
C LYS A 93 -18.25 -5.38 6.06
N ARG A 94 -17.15 -5.91 6.60
CA ARG A 94 -17.12 -6.40 8.00
C ARG A 94 -17.41 -5.29 9.01
N LEU A 95 -16.81 -4.11 8.83
CA LEU A 95 -17.07 -2.96 9.71
C LEU A 95 -18.54 -2.54 9.70
N LYS A 96 -19.17 -2.47 8.51
CA LYS A 96 -20.61 -2.17 8.39
C LYS A 96 -21.49 -3.20 9.09
N MET A 97 -21.15 -4.49 9.00
CA MET A 97 -21.88 -5.54 9.70
C MET A 97 -21.78 -5.39 11.23
N LEU A 98 -20.58 -5.13 11.74
CA LEU A 98 -20.37 -4.92 13.18
C LEU A 98 -21.10 -3.68 13.71
N GLN A 99 -21.08 -2.59 12.92
CA GLN A 99 -21.84 -1.38 13.25
C GLN A 99 -23.35 -1.66 13.30
N GLY A 100 -23.88 -2.41 12.34
CA GLY A 100 -25.28 -2.82 12.32
C GLY A 100 -25.66 -3.69 13.52
N ALA A 101 -24.83 -4.68 13.88
CA ALA A 101 -25.04 -5.52 15.05
C ALA A 101 -25.05 -4.72 16.36
N THR A 102 -24.11 -3.77 16.50
CA THR A 102 -24.03 -2.89 17.68
C THR A 102 -25.28 -2.02 17.81
N ALA A 103 -25.79 -1.48 16.70
CA ALA A 103 -27.02 -0.69 16.69
C ALA A 103 -28.26 -1.51 17.14
N MET A 104 -28.35 -2.78 16.72
CA MET A 104 -29.44 -3.67 17.11
C MET A 104 -29.42 -4.03 18.61
N VAL A 105 -28.23 -4.26 19.18
CA VAL A 105 -28.10 -4.55 20.62
C VAL A 105 -28.55 -3.36 21.46
N MET A 106 -28.22 -2.13 21.06
CA MET A 106 -28.66 -0.93 21.77
C MET A 106 -30.18 -0.72 21.71
N ILE A 107 -30.86 -1.13 20.62
CA ILE A 107 -32.33 -1.06 20.51
C ILE A 107 -33.00 -2.09 21.43
N ILE A 108 -32.43 -3.28 21.59
CA ILE A 108 -33.01 -4.35 22.42
C ILE A 108 -32.82 -4.05 23.93
N GLN A 109 -31.85 -3.22 24.29
CA GLN A 109 -31.56 -2.83 25.67
C GLN A 109 -32.26 -1.53 26.12
N ALA A 110 -33.03 -0.88 25.24
CA ALA A 110 -33.81 0.33 25.53
C ALA A 110 -35.30 0.01 25.76
#